data_AF-A0A2V5KV24-F1
#
_entry.id   AF-A0A2V5KV24-F1
#
_cell.length_a   1.000
_cell.length_b   1.000
_cell.length_c   1.000
_cell.angle_alpha   90.00
_cell.angle_beta   90.00
_cell.angle_gamma   90.00
#
_symmetry.space_group_name_H-M   'P 1'
#
loop_
_entity.id
_entity.type
_entity.pdbx_description
1 polymer ?
#
loop_
_entity_poly.entity_id
_entity_poly.type
_entity_poly.pdbx_seq_one_letter_code
_entity_poly.pdbx_strand_id
1 'polypeptide(L)' 'MKQLIINADDLGLTPGVNRGIIRAFQAGIVTSASLLVTGS' A
#
# COMPACT_ATOMS: atom_id res chain seq x y z
N MET A 1 -20.44 -5.28 -14.58
CA MET A 1 -18.97 -5.34 -14.40
C MET A 1 -18.66 -5.38 -12.91
N LYS A 2 -17.65 -6.14 -12.47
CA LYS A 2 -17.23 -6.17 -11.06
C LYS A 2 -15.99 -5.29 -10.88
N GLN A 3 -15.95 -4.49 -9.82
CA GLN A 3 -14.77 -3.73 -9.42
C GLN A 3 -14.00 -4.50 -8.36
N LEU A 4 -12.67 -4.50 -8.45
CA LEU A 4 -11.77 -5.12 -7.48
C LEU A 4 -10.80 -4.08 -6.93
N ILE A 5 -10.76 -3.95 -5.61
CA ILE A 5 -9.79 -3.11 -4.90
C ILE A 5 -8.80 -4.05 -4.23
N ILE A 6 -7.51 -3.84 -4.48
CA ILE A 6 -6.42 -4.54 -3.80
C ILE A 6 -5.77 -3.51 -2.90
N ASN A 7 -6.16 -3.52 -1.63
CA ASN A 7 -5.67 -2.60 -0.63
C ASN A 7 -4.41 -3.17 0.04
N ALA A 8 -3.37 -2.36 0.16
CA ALA A 8 -2.22 -2.65 1.01
C ALA A 8 -2.35 -1.88 2.33
N ASP A 9 -2.16 -2.57 3.46
CA ASP A 9 -2.15 -1.96 4.78
C ASP A 9 -0.74 -1.53 5.21
N ASP A 10 -0.66 -0.74 6.28
CA ASP A 10 0.57 -0.31 6.95
C ASP A 10 1.48 0.65 6.17
N LEU A 11 0.95 1.37 5.17
CA LEU A 11 1.70 2.48 4.59
C LEU A 11 2.00 3.49 5.70
N GLY A 12 3.26 3.86 5.87
CA GLY A 12 3.72 4.73 6.96
C GLY A 12 4.41 3.98 8.11
N LEU A 13 4.31 2.64 8.22
CA LEU A 13 4.82 1.88 9.38
C LEU A 13 6.36 1.88 9.50
N THR A 14 7.08 1.55 8.41
CA THR A 14 8.54 1.62 8.34
C THR A 14 9.00 1.93 6.91
N PRO A 15 10.23 2.43 6.69
CA PRO A 15 10.75 2.65 5.34
C PRO A 15 10.75 1.41 4.45
N GLY A 16 10.94 0.22 5.02
CA GLY A 16 10.91 -1.05 4.29
C GLY A 16 9.52 -1.38 3.77
N VAL A 17 8.51 -1.26 4.65
CA VAL A 17 7.09 -1.47 4.29
C VAL A 17 6.67 -0.48 3.22
N ASN A 18 7.00 0.81 3.37
CA ASN A 18 6.66 1.86 2.40
C ASN A 18 7.20 1.54 1.00
N ARG A 19 8.48 1.12 0.90
CA ARG A 19 9.09 0.74 -0.37
C ARG A 19 8.38 -0.46 -1.01
N GLY A 20 8.01 -1.45 -0.22
CA GLY A 20 7.27 -2.62 -0.69
C GLY A 20 5.91 -2.25 -1.29
N ILE A 21 5.13 -1.45 -0.56
CA ILE A 21 3.80 -0.99 -0.99
C ILE A 21 3.89 -0.15 -2.26
N ILE A 22 4.81 0.83 -2.30
CA ILE A 22 5.00 1.68 -3.49
C ILE A 22 5.40 0.84 -4.70
N ARG A 23 6.30 -0.14 -4.54
CA ARG A 23 6.69 -1.04 -5.62
C ARG A 23 5.51 -1.87 -6.13
N ALA A 24 4.68 -2.41 -5.23
CA ALA A 24 3.53 -3.21 -5.60
C ALA A 24 2.45 -2.38 -6.31
N PHE A 25 2.27 -1.11 -5.89
CA PHE A 25 1.39 -0.15 -6.57
C PHE A 25 1.92 0.19 -7.97
N GLN A 26 3.21 0.50 -8.11
CA GLN A 26 3.85 0.77 -9.40
C GLN A 26 3.84 -0.44 -10.34
N ALA A 27 3.90 -1.66 -9.81
CA ALA A 27 3.74 -2.90 -10.57
C ALA A 27 2.27 -3.21 -10.94
N GLY A 28 1.32 -2.45 -10.43
CA GLY A 28 -0.10 -2.49 -10.81
C GLY A 28 -0.97 -3.50 -10.06
N ILE A 29 -0.42 -4.27 -9.12
CA ILE A 29 -1.22 -5.24 -8.35
C ILE A 29 -1.94 -4.58 -7.17
N VAL A 30 -1.31 -3.65 -6.47
CA VAL A 30 -1.96 -2.86 -5.41
C VAL A 30 -2.64 -1.67 -6.07
N THR A 31 -3.89 -1.39 -5.67
CA THR A 31 -4.69 -0.29 -6.24
C THR A 31 -5.18 0.71 -5.19
N SER A 32 -5.02 0.41 -3.90
CA SER A 32 -5.35 1.27 -2.75
C SER A 32 -4.36 1.02 -1.60
N ALA A 33 -4.21 1.98 -0.70
CA ALA A 33 -3.49 1.77 0.56
C ALA A 33 -4.07 2.59 1.72
N SER A 34 -3.89 2.12 2.96
CA SER A 34 -4.27 2.80 4.20
C SER A 34 -3.03 3.38 4.90
N LEU A 35 -3.12 4.63 5.38
CA LEU A 35 -2.00 5.34 6.02
C LEU A 35 -2.03 5.15 7.55
N LEU A 36 -0.95 4.61 8.09
CA LEU A 36 -0.66 4.57 9.52
C LEU A 36 0.05 5.87 9.94
N VAL A 37 -0.72 6.81 10.48
CA VAL A 37 -0.24 8.16 10.87
C VAL A 37 0.74 8.13 12.05
N THR A 38 0.69 7.08 12.87
CA THR A 38 1.56 6.89 14.05
C THR A 38 2.82 6.07 13.75
N GLY A 39 3.10 5.78 12.48
CA GLY A 39 4.29 5.05 12.09
C GLY A 39 5.58 5.81 12.39
N SER A 40 6.69 5.08 12.49
CA SER A 40 8.00 5.58 12.92
C SER A 40 8.97 5.77 11.75
#